data_AF-A0A815EDQ7-F1
#
_entry.id   AF-A0A815EDQ7-F1
#
_cell.length_a   1.000
_cell.length_b   1.000
_cell.length_c   1.000
_cell.angle_alpha   90.00
_cell.angle_beta   90.00
_cell.angle_gamma   90.00
#
_symmetry.space_group_name_H-M   'P 1'
#
loop_
_entity.id
_entity.type
_entity.pdbx_description
1 polymer ?
#
loop_
_entity_poly.entity_id
_entity_poly.type
_entity_poly.pdbx_seq_one_letter_code
_entity_poly.pdbx_strand_id
1 'polypeptide(L)'
;MGQISLENNVKSIFCLVKSMKKSMAFCSYLYRDPIFAYCRSYVIIFILFGILPISISTVLGFLAFRNVQELTYRTIPIVRRELDEQLTKIVLIQTSPNIPSNAFNQTYLQFAYSIAILLNYAYFAIITVMSSHVIEEDENYIYEILQEKYLEESTRLLADVFTKYNQLEMYMKTTYEEFYRATLPFSKVIMNDQLSIVAVHKQTKEIHGLVQASDAKKLEEQTFEELGSSEDISKEVFREVEQRFMKQYVQLRENHLIHILMAGVRQDQTRKGLCTKLHQILLALGAQRGFKHAIVEPTDPATYHIYTKKLNGTEFTSVYLPTFVSSDGQRPFEHFDAEIKLIVFDLQ
;
A
#
# COMPACT_ATOMS: atom_id res chain seq x y z
N MET A 1 46.21 -5.32 -36.25
CA MET A 1 46.24 -4.78 -34.88
C MET A 1 44.97 -4.01 -34.46
N GLY A 2 43.87 -3.97 -35.25
CA GLY A 2 42.67 -3.19 -34.91
C GLY A 2 41.54 -3.92 -34.15
N GLN A 3 41.52 -5.27 -34.14
CA GLN A 3 40.40 -6.03 -33.55
C GLN A 3 40.44 -6.14 -32.01
N ILE A 4 41.62 -6.07 -31.39
CA ILE A 4 41.78 -6.22 -29.93
C ILE A 4 41.23 -4.98 -29.17
N SER A 5 41.14 -3.82 -29.83
CA SER A 5 40.60 -2.59 -29.23
C SER A 5 39.08 -2.64 -29.03
N LEU A 6 38.35 -3.33 -29.91
CA LEU A 6 36.88 -3.36 -29.85
C LEU A 6 36.36 -4.24 -28.70
N GLU A 7 36.98 -5.40 -28.47
CA GLU A 7 36.57 -6.31 -27.39
C GLU A 7 36.75 -5.71 -26.00
N ASN A 8 37.83 -4.96 -25.79
CA ASN A 8 38.10 -4.32 -24.50
C ASN A 8 37.09 -3.19 -24.19
N ASN A 9 36.63 -2.46 -25.22
CA ASN A 9 35.60 -1.45 -25.06
C ASN A 9 34.23 -2.07 -24.75
N VAL A 10 33.88 -3.18 -25.40
CA VAL A 10 32.61 -3.89 -25.13
C VAL A 10 32.57 -4.46 -23.72
N LYS A 11 33.67 -5.06 -23.23
CA LYS A 11 33.77 -5.55 -21.84
C LYS A 11 33.68 -4.44 -20.81
N SER A 12 34.30 -3.28 -21.07
CA SER A 12 34.23 -2.12 -20.18
C SER A 12 32.80 -1.58 -20.05
N ILE A 13 32.09 -1.43 -21.19
CA ILE A 13 30.68 -1.01 -21.21
C ILE A 13 29.79 -2.01 -20.45
N PHE A 14 30.00 -3.31 -20.64
CA PHE A 14 29.23 -4.34 -19.93
C PHE A 14 29.45 -4.31 -18.42
N CYS A 15 30.69 -4.06 -17.98
CA CYS A 15 31.02 -3.90 -16.55
C CYS A 15 30.33 -2.66 -15.95
N LEU A 16 30.31 -1.56 -16.70
CA LEU A 16 29.69 -0.30 -16.29
C LEU A 16 28.16 -0.43 -16.18
N VAL A 17 27.52 -1.09 -17.14
CA VAL A 17 26.08 -1.40 -17.10
C VAL A 17 25.73 -2.33 -15.93
N LYS A 18 26.58 -3.32 -15.63
CA LYS A 18 26.37 -4.24 -14.50
C LYS A 18 26.54 -3.51 -13.15
N SER A 19 27.47 -2.58 -13.06
CA SER A 19 27.66 -1.71 -11.89
C SER A 19 26.47 -0.77 -11.68
N MET A 20 25.97 -0.15 -12.76
CA MET A 20 24.78 0.70 -12.71
C MET A 20 23.51 -0.07 -12.30
N LYS A 21 23.34 -1.33 -12.74
CA LYS A 21 22.22 -2.18 -12.29
C LYS A 21 22.28 -2.48 -10.79
N LYS A 22 23.47 -2.73 -10.23
CA LYS A 22 23.63 -2.91 -8.78
C LYS A 22 23.33 -1.62 -8.01
N SER A 23 23.75 -0.46 -8.52
CA SER A 23 23.46 0.83 -7.89
C SER A 23 21.98 1.21 -7.99
N MET A 24 21.30 0.87 -9.09
CA MET A 24 19.85 1.06 -9.23
C MET A 24 19.06 0.13 -8.30
N ALA A 25 19.51 -1.12 -8.11
CA ALA A 25 18.89 -2.04 -7.15
C ALA A 25 19.01 -1.54 -5.69
N PHE A 26 20.10 -0.86 -5.36
CA PHE A 26 20.27 -0.23 -4.05
C PHE A 26 19.37 1.01 -3.90
N CYS A 27 19.23 1.82 -4.96
CA CYS A 27 18.28 2.93 -4.99
C CYS A 27 16.82 2.46 -4.96
N SER A 28 16.46 1.33 -5.58
CA SER A 28 15.09 0.79 -5.55
C SER A 28 14.70 0.25 -4.18
N TYR A 29 15.68 -0.24 -3.41
CA TYR A 29 15.43 -0.71 -2.05
C TYR A 29 15.13 0.46 -1.09
N LEU A 30 15.87 1.57 -1.22
CA LEU A 30 15.58 2.82 -0.49
C LEU A 30 14.29 3.52 -0.97
N TYR A 31 13.84 3.26 -2.20
CA TYR A 31 12.60 3.81 -2.75
C TYR A 31 11.33 3.10 -2.26
N ARG A 32 11.48 1.93 -1.63
CA ARG A 32 10.33 1.10 -1.22
C ARG A 32 9.73 1.51 0.12
N ASP A 33 10.43 2.34 0.89
CA ASP A 33 9.88 2.90 2.12
C ASP A 33 9.03 4.15 1.79
N PRO A 34 7.70 4.09 1.96
CA PRO A 34 6.83 5.22 1.65
C PRO A 34 7.20 6.47 2.47
N ILE A 35 7.71 6.30 3.69
CA ILE A 35 8.11 7.43 4.55
C ILE A 35 9.29 8.17 3.93
N PHE A 36 10.27 7.45 3.40
CA PHE A 36 11.42 8.04 2.74
C PHE A 36 11.03 8.78 1.46
N ALA A 37 10.10 8.23 0.67
CA ALA A 37 9.55 8.89 -0.51
C ALA A 37 8.80 10.19 -0.16
N TYR A 38 8.02 10.19 0.92
CA TYR A 38 7.36 11.40 1.43
C TYR A 38 8.38 12.42 1.93
N CYS A 39 9.32 12.05 2.82
CA CYS A 39 10.34 12.97 3.31
C CYS A 39 11.16 13.58 2.17
N ARG A 40 11.56 12.78 1.18
CA ARG A 40 12.33 13.25 0.02
C ARG A 40 11.52 14.19 -0.86
N SER A 41 10.25 13.87 -1.16
CA SER A 41 9.40 14.76 -1.96
C SER A 41 9.15 16.08 -1.26
N TYR A 42 8.87 16.08 0.05
CA TYR A 42 8.75 17.30 0.84
C TYR A 42 10.02 18.12 0.88
N VAL A 43 11.18 17.49 1.12
CA VAL A 43 12.47 18.20 1.18
C VAL A 43 12.81 18.80 -0.19
N ILE A 44 12.64 18.05 -1.28
CA ILE A 44 12.94 18.55 -2.63
C ILE A 44 11.97 19.67 -3.00
N ILE A 45 10.67 19.50 -2.77
CA ILE A 45 9.67 20.53 -3.13
C ILE A 45 9.89 21.79 -2.28
N PHE A 46 10.02 21.65 -0.96
CA PHE A 46 10.09 22.79 -0.06
C PHE A 46 11.43 23.53 -0.14
N ILE A 47 12.56 22.80 -0.20
CA ILE A 47 13.87 23.44 -0.27
C ILE A 47 14.12 23.98 -1.68
N LEU A 48 13.94 23.16 -2.72
CA LEU A 48 14.39 23.49 -4.06
C LEU A 48 13.46 24.48 -4.77
N PHE A 49 12.15 24.44 -4.48
CA PHE A 49 11.16 25.36 -5.06
C PHE A 49 10.63 26.42 -4.09
N GLY A 50 10.79 26.25 -2.78
CA GLY A 50 10.37 27.24 -1.78
C GLY A 50 11.53 28.12 -1.30
N ILE A 51 12.38 27.56 -0.44
CA ILE A 51 13.42 28.34 0.27
C ILE A 51 14.51 28.82 -0.69
N LEU A 52 15.00 27.95 -1.58
CA LEU A 52 16.14 28.24 -2.44
C LEU A 52 15.86 29.43 -3.38
N PRO A 53 14.74 29.49 -4.14
CA PRO A 53 14.47 30.62 -5.03
C PRO A 53 14.27 31.94 -4.29
N ILE A 54 13.63 31.90 -3.12
CA ILE A 54 13.43 33.08 -2.26
C ILE A 54 14.79 33.59 -1.77
N SER A 55 15.64 32.69 -1.26
CA SER A 55 16.96 33.05 -0.75
C SER A 55 17.87 33.67 -1.84
N ILE A 56 17.88 33.09 -3.05
CA ILE A 56 18.63 33.64 -4.19
C ILE A 56 18.10 35.04 -4.55
N SER A 57 16.78 35.20 -4.59
CA SER A 57 16.14 36.50 -4.89
C SER A 57 16.47 37.56 -3.84
N THR A 58 16.47 37.18 -2.55
CA THR A 58 16.85 38.07 -1.44
C THR A 58 18.32 38.48 -1.52
N VAL A 59 19.23 37.55 -1.80
CA VAL A 59 20.67 37.85 -1.94
C VAL A 59 20.92 38.77 -3.13
N LEU A 60 20.32 38.50 -4.28
CA LEU A 60 20.45 39.35 -5.46
C LEU A 60 19.86 40.75 -5.22
N GLY A 61 18.70 40.84 -4.55
CA GLY A 61 18.10 42.11 -4.16
C GLY A 61 18.99 42.91 -3.19
N PHE A 62 19.62 42.23 -2.24
CA PHE A 62 20.54 42.87 -1.28
C PHE A 62 21.83 43.37 -1.96
N LEU A 63 22.41 42.58 -2.88
CA LEU A 63 23.58 42.99 -3.67
C LEU A 63 23.25 44.19 -4.56
N ALA A 64 22.08 44.19 -5.20
CA ALA A 64 21.60 45.33 -5.98
C ALA A 64 21.45 46.59 -5.12
N PHE A 65 20.87 46.47 -3.92
CA PHE A 65 20.73 47.58 -2.98
C PHE A 65 22.07 48.16 -2.54
N ARG A 66 23.05 47.31 -2.20
CA ARG A 66 24.40 47.77 -1.84
C ARG A 66 25.11 48.49 -2.99
N ASN A 67 25.01 47.95 -4.20
CA ASN A 67 25.58 48.60 -5.39
C ASN A 67 24.97 50.00 -5.62
N VAL A 68 23.68 50.18 -5.31
CA VAL A 68 23.04 51.51 -5.39
C VAL A 68 23.52 52.46 -4.30
N GLN A 69 23.80 51.97 -3.08
CA GLN A 69 24.29 52.80 -1.98
C GLN A 69 25.75 53.27 -2.16
N GLU A 70 26.60 52.48 -2.82
CA GLU A 70 28.01 52.83 -3.06
C GLU A 70 28.21 53.86 -4.20
N LEU A 71 27.15 54.20 -4.95
CA LEU A 71 27.19 55.27 -5.94
C LEU A 71 27.29 56.63 -5.25
N THR A 72 28.44 57.28 -5.41
CA THR A 72 28.74 58.59 -4.83
C THR A 72 27.70 59.65 -5.24
N TYR A 73 27.27 60.50 -4.29
CA TYR A 73 26.11 61.41 -4.42
C TYR A 73 26.07 62.32 -5.65
N ARG A 74 27.21 62.52 -6.35
CA ARG A 74 27.30 63.32 -7.57
C ARG A 74 26.84 62.61 -8.85
N THR A 75 26.78 61.28 -8.89
CA THR A 75 26.28 60.51 -10.06
C THR A 75 24.81 60.08 -9.92
N ILE A 76 24.20 60.30 -8.75
CA ILE A 76 22.80 59.93 -8.48
C ILE A 76 21.81 60.50 -9.50
N PRO A 77 21.87 61.77 -9.96
CA PRO A 77 20.89 62.26 -10.92
C PRO A 77 21.00 61.60 -12.30
N ILE A 78 22.21 61.20 -12.71
CA ILE A 78 22.47 60.59 -14.02
C ILE A 78 22.09 59.11 -13.98
N VAL A 79 22.52 58.39 -12.95
CA VAL A 79 22.17 56.96 -12.79
C VAL A 79 20.69 56.79 -12.52
N ARG A 80 20.05 57.66 -11.72
CA ARG A 80 18.60 57.59 -11.47
C ARG A 80 17.78 57.85 -12.73
N ARG A 81 18.28 58.70 -13.64
CA ARG A 81 17.63 58.94 -14.94
C ARG A 81 17.74 57.74 -15.87
N GLU A 82 18.92 57.10 -15.92
CA GLU A 82 19.12 55.89 -16.71
C GLU A 82 18.37 54.68 -16.12
N LEU A 83 18.27 54.60 -14.79
CA LEU A 83 17.60 53.52 -14.09
C LEU A 83 16.08 53.70 -14.10
N ASP A 84 15.55 54.92 -13.98
CA ASP A 84 14.14 55.21 -14.30
C ASP A 84 13.88 54.98 -15.79
N GLU A 85 14.81 55.27 -16.70
CA GLU A 85 14.65 54.97 -18.12
C GLU A 85 14.65 53.45 -18.38
N GLN A 86 15.47 52.67 -17.67
CA GLN A 86 15.45 51.21 -17.76
C GLN A 86 14.22 50.61 -17.09
N LEU A 87 13.80 51.11 -15.93
CA LEU A 87 12.60 50.64 -15.24
C LEU A 87 11.34 51.01 -16.03
N THR A 88 11.30 52.22 -16.57
CA THR A 88 10.25 52.68 -17.47
C THR A 88 10.29 51.87 -18.76
N LYS A 89 11.46 51.59 -19.37
CA LYS A 89 11.55 50.68 -20.52
C LYS A 89 11.07 49.28 -20.18
N ILE A 90 11.40 48.71 -19.03
CA ILE A 90 10.92 47.38 -18.59
C ILE A 90 9.39 47.38 -18.42
N VAL A 91 8.82 48.42 -17.81
CA VAL A 91 7.37 48.56 -17.58
C VAL A 91 6.60 48.92 -18.87
N LEU A 92 7.15 49.77 -19.75
CA LEU A 92 6.58 50.10 -21.06
C LEU A 92 6.73 48.95 -22.05
N ILE A 93 7.78 48.14 -21.95
CA ILE A 93 7.88 46.85 -22.65
C ILE A 93 6.72 45.98 -22.14
N GLN A 94 6.53 45.79 -20.83
CA GLN A 94 5.41 44.99 -20.33
C GLN A 94 3.99 45.52 -20.64
N THR A 95 3.81 46.81 -20.98
CA THR A 95 2.49 47.43 -21.22
C THR A 95 2.24 47.93 -22.64
N SER A 96 3.24 47.96 -23.53
CA SER A 96 3.09 48.33 -24.93
C SER A 96 2.78 47.09 -25.79
N PRO A 97 1.68 47.06 -26.57
CA PRO A 97 1.30 45.91 -27.39
C PRO A 97 2.21 45.63 -28.61
N ASN A 98 3.35 46.32 -28.76
CA ASN A 98 4.27 46.21 -29.90
C ASN A 98 5.73 45.98 -29.50
N ILE A 99 6.00 44.99 -28.64
CA ILE A 99 7.38 44.49 -28.44
C ILE A 99 7.72 43.55 -29.62
N PRO A 100 8.93 43.60 -30.20
CA PRO A 100 9.38 42.59 -31.15
C PRO A 100 9.21 41.20 -30.54
N SER A 101 8.45 40.35 -31.23
CA SER A 101 7.92 39.04 -30.82
C SER A 101 8.85 38.14 -29.99
N ASN A 102 10.17 38.31 -30.08
CA ASN A 102 11.16 37.43 -29.46
C ASN A 102 11.26 37.52 -27.92
N ALA A 103 11.08 38.69 -27.30
CA ALA A 103 11.23 38.82 -25.84
C ALA A 103 9.99 38.35 -25.06
N PHE A 104 8.79 38.64 -25.58
CA PHE A 104 7.55 38.10 -25.03
C PHE A 104 7.53 36.57 -25.11
N ASN A 105 7.98 36.02 -26.25
CA ASN A 105 8.08 34.57 -26.42
C ASN A 105 8.92 33.94 -25.30
N GLN A 106 9.99 34.59 -24.82
CA GLN A 106 10.85 34.01 -23.79
C GLN A 106 10.18 33.95 -22.40
N THR A 107 9.47 34.99 -21.97
CA THR A 107 8.73 34.99 -20.69
C THR A 107 7.54 34.03 -20.72
N TYR A 108 6.79 34.01 -21.83
CA TYR A 108 5.72 33.03 -22.02
C TYR A 108 6.26 31.59 -22.04
N LEU A 109 7.43 31.35 -22.65
CA LEU A 109 8.08 30.05 -22.64
C LEU A 109 8.50 29.64 -21.23
N GLN A 110 9.05 30.54 -20.42
CA GLN A 110 9.42 30.26 -19.03
C GLN A 110 8.21 29.98 -18.14
N PHE A 111 7.12 30.73 -18.31
CA PHE A 111 5.88 30.49 -17.59
C PHE A 111 5.25 29.14 -17.99
N ALA A 112 5.18 28.86 -19.30
CA ALA A 112 4.70 27.58 -19.82
C ALA A 112 5.55 26.40 -19.32
N TYR A 113 6.88 26.57 -19.27
CA TYR A 113 7.81 25.57 -18.73
C TYR A 113 7.58 25.32 -17.24
N SER A 114 7.33 26.38 -16.46
CA SER A 114 7.04 26.28 -15.03
C SER A 114 5.73 25.54 -14.76
N ILE A 115 4.67 25.84 -15.54
CA ILE A 115 3.40 25.10 -15.48
C ILE A 115 3.61 23.63 -15.87
N ALA A 116 4.36 23.36 -16.95
CA ALA A 116 4.62 21.99 -17.39
C ALA A 116 5.36 21.16 -16.34
N ILE A 117 6.34 21.76 -15.64
CA ILE A 117 7.03 21.14 -14.51
C ILE A 117 6.04 20.82 -13.37
N LEU A 118 5.20 21.78 -12.99
CA LEU A 118 4.23 21.60 -11.91
C LEU A 118 3.22 20.48 -12.23
N LEU A 119 2.73 20.43 -13.47
CA LEU A 119 1.87 19.36 -13.95
C LEU A 119 2.57 18.00 -13.94
N ASN A 120 3.85 17.93 -14.33
CA ASN A 120 4.63 16.70 -14.29
C ASN A 120 4.81 16.17 -12.86
N TYR A 121 5.12 17.06 -11.90
CA TYR A 121 5.22 16.66 -10.50
C TYR A 121 3.88 16.24 -9.90
N ALA A 122 2.78 16.93 -10.23
CA ALA A 122 1.44 16.53 -9.81
C ALA A 122 1.09 15.14 -10.36
N TYR A 123 1.39 14.88 -11.63
CA TYR A 123 1.22 13.56 -12.25
C TYR A 123 2.07 12.48 -11.57
N PHE A 124 3.34 12.77 -11.28
CA PHE A 124 4.22 11.85 -10.56
C PHE A 124 3.73 11.54 -9.14
N ALA A 125 3.24 12.55 -8.41
CA ALA A 125 2.67 12.38 -7.09
C ALA A 125 1.43 11.49 -7.13
N ILE A 126 0.52 11.71 -8.09
CA ILE A 126 -0.66 10.87 -8.31
C ILE A 126 -0.26 9.43 -8.61
N ILE A 127 0.70 9.20 -9.52
CA ILE A 127 1.21 7.85 -9.82
C ILE A 127 1.80 7.19 -8.58
N THR A 128 2.56 7.93 -7.78
CA THR A 128 3.20 7.39 -6.57
C THR A 128 2.16 6.96 -5.55
N VAL A 129 1.11 7.76 -5.34
CA VAL A 129 -0.01 7.41 -4.47
C VAL A 129 -0.78 6.20 -5.00
N MET A 130 -1.09 6.17 -6.29
CA MET A 130 -1.78 5.03 -6.90
C MET A 130 -0.95 3.74 -6.86
N SER A 131 0.38 3.86 -6.98
CA SER A 131 1.31 2.72 -6.93
C SER A 131 1.53 2.18 -5.51
N SER A 132 1.18 2.94 -4.47
CA SER A 132 1.39 2.53 -3.08
C SER A 132 0.55 1.32 -2.64
N HIS A 133 -0.42 0.93 -3.47
CA HIS A 133 -1.32 -0.18 -3.18
C HIS A 133 -0.92 -1.51 -3.84
N VAL A 134 -0.04 -1.47 -4.85
CA VAL A 134 0.49 -2.68 -5.48
C VAL A 134 1.63 -3.21 -4.63
N ILE A 135 1.47 -4.43 -4.12
CA ILE A 135 2.45 -5.09 -3.25
C ILE A 135 3.45 -5.88 -4.11
N GLU A 136 2.92 -6.68 -5.03
CA GLU A 136 3.67 -7.58 -5.89
C GLU A 136 2.93 -7.77 -7.23
N GLU A 137 3.64 -8.17 -8.27
CA GLU A 137 3.08 -8.50 -9.58
C GLU A 137 3.80 -9.74 -10.13
N ASP A 138 3.05 -10.71 -10.68
CA ASP A 138 3.59 -11.87 -11.39
C ASP A 138 3.16 -11.89 -12.87
N GLU A 139 3.28 -12.98 -13.61
CA GLU A 139 2.89 -13.02 -15.02
C GLU A 139 1.39 -12.74 -15.25
N ASN A 140 0.53 -13.20 -14.34
CA ASN A 140 -0.93 -13.25 -14.52
C ASN A 140 -1.68 -12.27 -13.59
N TYR A 141 -1.10 -11.93 -12.45
CA TYR A 141 -1.77 -11.23 -11.37
C TYR A 141 -1.02 -9.97 -10.92
N ILE A 142 -1.82 -8.98 -10.50
CA ILE A 142 -1.39 -7.85 -9.69
C ILE A 142 -1.94 -8.11 -8.29
N TYR A 143 -1.07 -8.12 -7.28
CA TYR A 143 -1.46 -8.28 -5.89
C TYR A 143 -1.54 -6.90 -5.24
N GLU A 144 -2.74 -6.50 -4.87
CA GLU A 144 -3.03 -5.18 -4.30
C GLU A 144 -3.57 -5.31 -2.87
N ILE A 145 -3.35 -4.27 -2.06
CA ILE A 145 -4.10 -4.09 -0.80
C ILE A 145 -5.59 -3.94 -1.17
N LEU A 146 -6.48 -4.57 -0.39
CA LEU A 146 -7.93 -4.44 -0.58
C LEU A 146 -8.34 -2.96 -0.51
N GLN A 147 -9.04 -2.50 -1.53
CA GLN A 147 -9.55 -1.13 -1.67
C GLN A 147 -11.08 -1.14 -1.77
N GLU A 148 -11.69 0.02 -1.55
CA GLU A 148 -13.14 0.18 -1.62
C GLU A 148 -13.70 -0.24 -2.99
N LYS A 149 -12.97 0.03 -4.08
CA LYS A 149 -13.33 -0.39 -5.44
C LYS A 149 -13.46 -1.91 -5.63
N TYR A 150 -12.83 -2.70 -4.76
CA TYR A 150 -12.83 -4.17 -4.79
C TYR A 150 -13.73 -4.79 -3.72
N LEU A 151 -14.31 -3.99 -2.83
CA LEU A 151 -14.97 -4.46 -1.62
C LEU A 151 -16.19 -5.36 -1.92
N GLU A 152 -17.08 -4.91 -2.81
CA GLU A 152 -18.26 -5.70 -3.17
C GLU A 152 -17.88 -7.01 -3.87
N GLU A 153 -17.04 -6.96 -4.92
CA GLU A 153 -16.64 -8.15 -5.68
C GLU A 153 -15.90 -9.17 -4.79
N SER A 154 -15.01 -8.69 -3.91
CA SER A 154 -14.31 -9.53 -2.93
C SER A 154 -15.27 -10.21 -1.96
N THR A 155 -16.27 -9.47 -1.46
CA THR A 155 -17.27 -10.02 -0.54
C THR A 155 -18.15 -11.06 -1.23
N ARG A 156 -18.55 -10.82 -2.48
CA ARG A 156 -19.28 -11.81 -3.30
C ARG A 156 -18.46 -13.08 -3.50
N LEU A 157 -17.16 -12.94 -3.78
CA LEU A 157 -16.25 -14.08 -3.91
C LEU A 157 -16.15 -14.87 -2.59
N LEU A 158 -16.03 -14.21 -1.44
CA LEU A 158 -16.03 -14.89 -0.14
C LEU A 158 -17.35 -15.61 0.13
N ALA A 159 -18.49 -14.94 -0.06
CA ALA A 159 -19.80 -15.55 0.11
C ALA A 159 -19.98 -16.80 -0.77
N ASP A 160 -19.54 -16.73 -2.04
CA ASP A 160 -19.58 -17.88 -2.95
C ASP A 160 -18.70 -19.04 -2.46
N VAL A 161 -17.46 -18.74 -2.06
CA VAL A 161 -16.50 -19.76 -1.62
C VAL A 161 -16.93 -20.41 -0.31
N PHE A 162 -17.32 -19.61 0.68
CA PHE A 162 -17.64 -20.10 2.02
C PHE A 162 -18.92 -20.94 2.00
N THR A 163 -20.00 -20.46 1.39
CA THR A 163 -21.27 -21.19 1.39
C THR A 163 -21.27 -22.47 0.55
N LYS A 164 -20.30 -22.62 -0.39
CA LYS A 164 -20.16 -23.83 -1.21
C LYS A 164 -19.11 -24.82 -0.72
N TYR A 165 -18.07 -24.36 -0.02
CA TYR A 165 -16.88 -25.17 0.26
C TYR A 165 -16.43 -25.15 1.72
N ASN A 166 -16.84 -24.17 2.54
CA ASN A 166 -16.51 -24.16 3.96
C ASN A 166 -17.44 -25.13 4.69
N GLN A 167 -16.86 -26.18 5.29
CA GLN A 167 -17.63 -27.25 5.92
C GLN A 167 -18.50 -26.76 7.08
N LEU A 168 -18.03 -25.77 7.84
CA LEU A 168 -18.78 -25.18 8.95
C LEU A 168 -20.00 -24.42 8.43
N GLU A 169 -19.82 -23.56 7.43
CA GLU A 169 -20.93 -22.80 6.83
C GLU A 169 -21.96 -23.70 6.16
N MET A 170 -21.49 -24.75 5.47
CA MET A 170 -22.36 -25.76 4.88
C MET A 170 -23.18 -26.52 5.95
N TYR A 171 -22.55 -26.88 7.07
CA TYR A 171 -23.23 -27.51 8.20
C TYR A 171 -24.29 -26.59 8.82
N MET A 172 -23.95 -25.31 8.99
CA MET A 172 -24.86 -24.26 9.47
C MET A 172 -25.96 -23.90 8.47
N LYS A 173 -25.86 -24.37 7.22
CA LYS A 173 -26.76 -24.06 6.10
C LYS A 173 -26.84 -22.56 5.81
N THR A 174 -25.75 -21.83 6.06
CA THR A 174 -25.64 -20.40 5.77
C THR A 174 -25.84 -20.17 4.27
N THR A 175 -26.81 -19.34 3.91
CA THR A 175 -27.03 -18.98 2.51
C THR A 175 -26.04 -17.93 2.03
N TYR A 176 -25.85 -17.84 0.72
CA TYR A 176 -25.00 -16.81 0.10
C TYR A 176 -25.38 -15.39 0.55
N GLU A 177 -26.68 -15.07 0.58
CA GLU A 177 -27.16 -13.72 0.92
C GLU A 177 -26.95 -13.39 2.40
N GLU A 178 -27.14 -14.36 3.30
CA GLU A 178 -26.86 -14.20 4.74
C GLU A 178 -25.37 -13.94 4.95
N PHE A 179 -24.50 -14.76 4.35
CA PHE A 179 -23.05 -14.59 4.46
C PHE A 179 -22.59 -13.26 3.87
N TYR A 180 -23.06 -12.89 2.68
CA TYR A 180 -22.73 -11.61 2.04
C TYR A 180 -23.15 -10.41 2.88
N ARG A 181 -24.40 -10.41 3.39
CA ARG A 181 -24.93 -9.33 4.22
C ARG A 181 -24.14 -9.14 5.51
N ALA A 182 -23.72 -10.23 6.16
CA ALA A 182 -22.91 -10.18 7.37
C ALA A 182 -21.45 -9.75 7.06
N THR A 183 -20.89 -10.23 5.96
CA THR A 183 -19.46 -10.06 5.63
C THR A 183 -19.14 -8.71 5.02
N LEU A 184 -20.05 -8.09 4.27
CA LEU A 184 -19.79 -6.80 3.61
C LEU A 184 -19.41 -5.67 4.60
N PRO A 185 -20.20 -5.39 5.66
CA PRO A 185 -19.84 -4.32 6.58
C PRO A 185 -18.62 -4.69 7.42
N PHE A 186 -18.42 -5.97 7.75
CA PHE A 186 -17.20 -6.45 8.40
C PHE A 186 -15.95 -6.21 7.55
N SER A 187 -16.02 -6.56 6.26
CA SER A 187 -14.96 -6.34 5.28
C SER A 187 -14.61 -4.86 5.15
N LYS A 188 -15.61 -3.97 5.24
CA LYS A 188 -15.42 -2.52 5.21
C LYS A 188 -14.61 -2.02 6.40
N VAL A 189 -14.84 -2.58 7.58
CA VAL A 189 -14.12 -2.20 8.81
C VAL A 189 -12.65 -2.62 8.73
N ILE A 190 -12.38 -3.90 8.41
CA ILE A 190 -11.01 -4.43 8.38
C ILE A 190 -10.16 -3.90 7.21
N MET A 191 -10.79 -3.39 6.15
CA MET A 191 -10.08 -2.77 5.02
C MET A 191 -9.18 -1.61 5.47
N ASN A 192 -9.58 -0.88 6.52
CA ASN A 192 -8.84 0.27 7.04
C ASN A 192 -7.47 -0.11 7.63
N ASP A 193 -7.27 -1.38 8.00
CA ASP A 193 -5.97 -1.85 8.49
C ASP A 193 -4.94 -2.04 7.37
N GLN A 194 -5.40 -2.02 6.11
CA GLN A 194 -4.54 -2.22 4.95
C GLN A 194 -3.74 -3.54 5.04
N LEU A 195 -4.29 -4.59 5.65
CA LEU A 195 -3.67 -5.92 5.74
C LEU A 195 -4.34 -6.94 4.81
N SER A 196 -5.52 -6.65 4.29
CA SER A 196 -6.21 -7.53 3.35
C SER A 196 -5.62 -7.38 1.94
N ILE A 197 -5.49 -8.48 1.20
CA ILE A 197 -4.85 -8.53 -0.12
C ILE A 197 -5.80 -9.17 -1.13
N VAL A 198 -5.86 -8.61 -2.33
CA VAL A 198 -6.58 -9.16 -3.49
C VAL A 198 -5.60 -9.52 -4.60
N ALA A 199 -5.91 -10.59 -5.34
CA ALA A 199 -5.24 -10.96 -6.58
C ALA A 199 -6.13 -10.58 -7.77
N VAL A 200 -5.70 -9.56 -8.52
CA VAL A 200 -6.42 -9.01 -9.67
C VAL A 200 -5.79 -9.55 -10.94
N HIS A 201 -6.58 -10.23 -11.77
CA HIS A 201 -6.08 -10.79 -13.02
C HIS A 201 -5.77 -9.69 -14.04
N LYS A 202 -4.58 -9.69 -14.63
CA LYS A 202 -4.08 -8.58 -15.45
C LYS A 202 -4.92 -8.28 -16.69
N GLN A 203 -5.45 -9.32 -17.33
CA GLN A 203 -6.17 -9.18 -18.61
C GLN A 203 -7.64 -8.84 -18.38
N THR A 204 -8.31 -9.56 -17.47
CA THR A 204 -9.76 -9.42 -17.22
C THR A 204 -10.06 -8.31 -16.22
N LYS A 205 -9.08 -7.91 -15.41
CA LYS A 205 -9.24 -6.98 -14.27
C LYS A 205 -10.18 -7.47 -13.17
N GLU A 206 -10.55 -8.74 -13.19
CA GLU A 206 -11.41 -9.39 -12.19
C GLU A 206 -10.58 -9.89 -10.99
N ILE A 207 -11.24 -10.00 -9.83
CA ILE A 207 -10.66 -10.57 -8.62
C ILE A 207 -10.71 -12.10 -8.71
N HIS A 208 -9.54 -12.73 -8.66
CA HIS A 208 -9.42 -14.18 -8.71
C HIS A 208 -9.18 -14.83 -7.35
N GLY A 209 -8.79 -14.04 -6.37
CA GLY A 209 -8.64 -14.49 -4.99
C GLY A 209 -8.41 -13.32 -4.05
N LEU A 210 -8.62 -13.58 -2.76
CA LEU A 210 -8.33 -12.64 -1.70
C LEU A 210 -7.98 -13.35 -0.40
N VAL A 211 -7.30 -12.62 0.48
CA VAL A 211 -7.14 -12.93 1.89
C VAL A 211 -7.47 -11.68 2.69
N GLN A 212 -8.35 -11.83 3.67
CA GLN A 212 -8.75 -10.81 4.62
C GLN A 212 -8.04 -11.03 5.94
N ALA A 213 -7.41 -9.97 6.42
CA ALA A 213 -6.68 -9.96 7.67
C ALA A 213 -6.79 -8.60 8.33
N SER A 214 -6.66 -8.59 9.65
CA SER A 214 -6.73 -7.41 10.51
C SER A 214 -5.69 -7.49 11.62
N ASP A 215 -5.45 -6.37 12.29
CA ASP A 215 -4.69 -6.35 13.54
C ASP A 215 -5.58 -6.90 14.66
N ALA A 216 -5.14 -7.98 15.31
CA ALA A 216 -5.92 -8.63 16.36
C ALA A 216 -6.29 -7.67 17.50
N LYS A 217 -5.43 -6.69 17.83
CA LYS A 217 -5.72 -5.72 18.89
C LYS A 217 -6.86 -4.77 18.51
N LYS A 218 -6.89 -4.32 17.26
CA LYS A 218 -7.95 -3.45 16.76
C LYS A 218 -9.26 -4.21 16.60
N LEU A 219 -9.19 -5.48 16.20
CA LEU A 219 -10.34 -6.36 16.10
C LEU A 219 -11.01 -6.55 17.47
N GLU A 220 -10.22 -6.72 18.55
CA GLU A 220 -10.72 -6.80 19.93
C GLU A 220 -11.47 -5.53 20.37
N GLU A 221 -11.00 -4.35 19.95
CA GLU A 221 -11.59 -3.06 20.31
C GLU A 221 -12.84 -2.70 19.49
N GLN A 222 -13.06 -3.39 18.37
CA GLN A 222 -14.23 -3.20 17.53
C GLN A 222 -15.41 -3.99 18.11
N THR A 223 -16.41 -3.27 18.61
CA THR A 223 -17.69 -3.86 19.00
C THR A 223 -18.47 -4.29 17.75
N PHE A 224 -18.37 -5.57 17.40
CA PHE A 224 -19.16 -6.17 16.31
C PHE A 224 -20.67 -6.27 16.58
N GLU A 225 -21.13 -5.76 17.73
CA GLU A 225 -22.54 -5.70 18.10
C GLU A 225 -23.38 -4.93 17.07
N GLU A 226 -22.79 -3.93 16.41
CA GLU A 226 -23.46 -3.15 15.35
C GLU A 226 -23.59 -3.90 14.01
N LEU A 227 -22.87 -5.02 13.82
CA LEU A 227 -22.88 -5.78 12.56
C LEU A 227 -23.97 -6.86 12.47
N GLY A 228 -24.90 -6.89 13.43
CA GLY A 228 -26.23 -7.45 13.20
C GLY A 228 -26.40 -8.97 13.31
N SER A 229 -25.48 -9.70 13.95
CA SER A 229 -25.79 -11.07 14.41
C SER A 229 -25.13 -11.36 15.76
N SER A 230 -25.84 -11.03 16.85
CA SER A 230 -25.41 -11.30 18.23
C SER A 230 -25.49 -12.77 18.64
N GLU A 231 -26.01 -13.66 17.77
CA GLU A 231 -26.29 -15.07 18.08
C GLU A 231 -25.70 -16.06 17.06
N ASP A 232 -24.58 -15.70 16.43
CA ASP A 232 -23.90 -16.62 15.53
C ASP A 232 -23.04 -17.59 16.33
N ILE A 233 -23.55 -18.82 16.51
CA ILE A 233 -22.88 -19.93 17.20
C ILE A 233 -21.46 -20.15 16.67
N SER A 234 -21.20 -19.91 15.39
CA SER A 234 -19.85 -20.05 14.82
C SER A 234 -18.85 -19.10 15.51
N LYS A 235 -19.27 -17.87 15.83
CA LYS A 235 -18.45 -16.88 16.54
C LYS A 235 -18.10 -17.34 17.95
N GLU A 236 -18.98 -18.07 18.64
CA GLU A 236 -18.66 -18.60 19.96
C GLU A 236 -17.53 -19.64 19.90
N VAL A 237 -17.52 -20.48 18.86
CA VAL A 237 -16.45 -21.46 18.66
C VAL A 237 -15.11 -20.77 18.39
N PHE A 238 -15.07 -19.81 17.46
CA PHE A 238 -13.83 -19.07 17.19
C PHE A 238 -13.35 -18.30 18.42
N ARG A 239 -14.27 -17.68 19.17
CA ARG A 239 -13.96 -17.00 20.43
C ARG A 239 -13.36 -17.96 21.47
N GLU A 240 -13.84 -19.19 21.59
CA GLU A 240 -13.26 -20.19 22.51
C GLU A 240 -11.82 -20.54 22.11
N VAL A 241 -11.56 -20.73 20.82
CA VAL A 241 -10.21 -20.98 20.28
C VAL A 241 -9.28 -19.79 20.54
N GLU A 242 -9.73 -18.58 20.24
CA GLU A 242 -9.00 -17.33 20.48
C GLU A 242 -8.73 -17.11 21.98
N GLN A 243 -9.71 -17.34 22.85
CA GLN A 243 -9.53 -17.20 24.29
C GLN A 243 -8.46 -18.15 24.85
N ARG A 244 -8.37 -19.37 24.32
CA ARG A 244 -7.28 -20.30 24.70
C ARG A 244 -5.92 -19.77 24.31
N PHE A 245 -5.82 -19.17 23.12
CA PHE A 245 -4.60 -18.50 22.67
C PHE A 245 -4.26 -17.28 23.55
N MET A 246 -5.24 -16.41 23.79
CA MET A 246 -5.08 -15.16 24.54
C MET A 246 -4.71 -15.37 26.02
N LYS A 247 -5.16 -16.48 26.64
CA LYS A 247 -4.73 -16.85 28.01
C LYS A 247 -3.22 -17.08 28.12
N GLN A 248 -2.57 -17.50 27.04
CA GLN A 248 -1.13 -17.77 27.00
C GLN A 248 -0.35 -16.59 26.41
N TYR A 249 -0.98 -15.78 25.56
CA TYR A 249 -0.38 -14.65 24.88
C TYR A 249 -0.54 -13.36 25.71
N VAL A 250 0.51 -12.99 26.46
CA VAL A 250 0.46 -11.85 27.40
C VAL A 250 0.38 -10.52 26.64
N GLN A 251 -0.79 -9.86 26.75
CA GLN A 251 -1.13 -8.52 26.25
C GLN A 251 -0.95 -8.32 24.74
N LEU A 252 -2.07 -8.29 24.01
CA LEU A 252 -2.08 -7.79 22.64
C LEU A 252 -1.66 -6.32 22.61
N ARG A 253 -0.80 -5.99 21.66
CA ARG A 253 -0.41 -4.63 21.32
C ARG A 253 -0.74 -4.43 19.84
N GLU A 254 -1.08 -3.20 19.47
CA GLU A 254 -1.21 -2.86 18.06
C GLU A 254 0.07 -3.22 17.29
N ASN A 255 -0.10 -3.65 16.06
CA ASN A 255 0.93 -4.09 15.13
C ASN A 255 1.77 -5.27 15.63
N HIS A 256 1.25 -6.06 16.59
CA HIS A 256 1.96 -7.22 17.13
C HIS A 256 1.54 -8.53 16.46
N LEU A 257 0.23 -8.70 16.25
CA LEU A 257 -0.39 -9.95 15.82
C LEU A 257 -1.37 -9.69 14.66
N ILE A 258 -1.15 -10.37 13.55
CA ILE A 258 -2.11 -10.41 12.43
C ILE A 258 -3.11 -11.53 12.69
N HIS A 259 -4.40 -11.24 12.56
CA HIS A 259 -5.44 -12.26 12.50
C HIS A 259 -5.90 -12.44 11.06
N ILE A 260 -5.66 -13.62 10.49
CA ILE A 260 -6.11 -13.99 9.15
C ILE A 260 -7.53 -14.55 9.28
N LEU A 261 -8.51 -13.78 8.82
CA LEU A 261 -9.92 -14.00 9.10
C LEU A 261 -10.59 -14.88 8.05
N MET A 262 -10.40 -14.54 6.77
CA MET A 262 -11.05 -15.23 5.67
C MET A 262 -10.13 -15.27 4.45
N ALA A 263 -10.21 -16.33 3.66
CA ALA A 263 -9.53 -16.40 2.37
C ALA A 263 -10.40 -17.14 1.36
N GLY A 264 -10.37 -16.68 0.12
CA GLY A 264 -11.14 -17.28 -0.95
C GLY A 264 -10.42 -17.17 -2.28
N VAL A 265 -10.54 -18.20 -3.11
CA VAL A 265 -10.08 -18.18 -4.51
C VAL A 265 -11.20 -18.69 -5.39
N ARG A 266 -11.34 -18.12 -6.58
CA ARG A 266 -12.34 -18.60 -7.53
C ARG A 266 -12.12 -20.08 -7.84
N GLN A 267 -13.22 -20.80 -8.05
CA GLN A 267 -13.20 -22.24 -8.28
C GLN A 267 -12.30 -22.63 -9.47
N ASP A 268 -12.33 -21.88 -10.56
CA ASP A 268 -11.52 -22.09 -11.77
C ASP A 268 -10.02 -21.78 -11.57
N GLN A 269 -9.67 -21.19 -10.42
CA GLN A 269 -8.29 -20.90 -10.01
C GLN A 269 -7.79 -21.82 -8.88
N THR A 270 -8.62 -22.78 -8.44
CA THR A 270 -8.22 -23.78 -7.44
C THR A 270 -7.03 -24.62 -7.94
N ARG A 271 -6.21 -25.10 -6.99
CA ARG A 271 -5.01 -25.93 -7.24
C ARG A 271 -3.88 -25.27 -8.06
N LYS A 272 -4.01 -24.00 -8.46
CA LYS A 272 -2.94 -23.23 -9.14
C LYS A 272 -1.96 -22.55 -8.19
N GLY A 273 -2.07 -22.80 -6.89
CA GLY A 273 -1.21 -22.19 -5.86
C GLY A 273 -1.54 -20.75 -5.48
N LEU A 274 -2.58 -20.14 -6.07
CA LEU A 274 -2.94 -18.73 -5.83
C LEU A 274 -3.22 -18.43 -4.35
N CYS A 275 -3.97 -19.30 -3.66
CA CYS A 275 -4.24 -19.14 -2.22
C CYS A 275 -2.94 -19.17 -1.39
N THR A 276 -2.02 -20.10 -1.69
CA THR A 276 -0.71 -20.16 -1.01
C THR A 276 0.09 -18.87 -1.25
N LYS A 277 0.10 -18.36 -2.49
CA LYS A 277 0.80 -17.12 -2.85
C LYS A 277 0.23 -15.90 -2.12
N LEU A 278 -1.10 -15.75 -2.05
CA LEU A 278 -1.76 -14.68 -1.30
C LEU A 278 -1.32 -14.63 0.16
N HIS A 279 -1.29 -15.79 0.83
CA HIS A 279 -0.84 -15.88 2.21
C HIS A 279 0.66 -15.60 2.37
N GLN A 280 1.51 -16.05 1.44
CA GLN A 280 2.94 -15.69 1.48
C GLN A 280 3.15 -14.18 1.40
N ILE A 281 2.41 -13.50 0.52
CA ILE A 281 2.47 -12.05 0.38
C ILE A 281 1.97 -11.38 1.66
N LEU A 282 0.88 -11.87 2.25
CA LEU A 282 0.34 -11.35 3.51
C LEU A 282 1.35 -11.46 4.66
N LEU A 283 1.94 -12.65 4.86
CA LEU A 283 2.92 -12.86 5.93
C LEU A 283 4.16 -11.99 5.73
N ALA A 284 4.64 -11.86 4.48
CA ALA A 284 5.76 -10.98 4.15
C ALA A 284 5.43 -9.49 4.38
N LEU A 285 4.22 -9.05 4.00
CA LEU A 285 3.71 -7.70 4.27
C LEU A 285 3.65 -7.43 5.78
N GLY A 286 3.16 -8.41 6.55
CA GLY A 286 3.12 -8.35 8.02
C GLY A 286 4.49 -8.16 8.64
N ALA A 287 5.45 -9.02 8.25
CA ALA A 287 6.84 -8.90 8.70
C ALA A 287 7.43 -7.52 8.35
N GLN A 288 7.20 -7.04 7.12
CA GLN A 288 7.67 -5.72 6.68
C GLN A 288 7.06 -4.57 7.51
N ARG A 289 5.82 -4.72 7.96
CA ARG A 289 5.13 -3.73 8.81
C ARG A 289 5.44 -3.88 10.30
N GLY A 290 6.33 -4.80 10.67
CA GLY A 290 6.78 -4.98 12.05
C GLY A 290 5.91 -5.89 12.91
N PHE A 291 4.92 -6.57 12.32
CA PHE A 291 4.18 -7.63 13.02
C PHE A 291 5.11 -8.78 13.38
N LYS A 292 4.88 -9.39 14.54
CA LYS A 292 5.72 -10.48 15.05
C LYS A 292 5.12 -11.84 14.79
N HIS A 293 3.80 -11.92 14.82
CA HIS A 293 3.08 -13.18 14.65
C HIS A 293 1.88 -12.99 13.73
N ALA A 294 1.41 -14.10 13.17
CA ALA A 294 0.09 -14.20 12.58
C ALA A 294 -0.64 -15.42 13.12
N ILE A 295 -1.97 -15.34 13.25
CA ILE A 295 -2.84 -16.46 13.61
C ILE A 295 -3.92 -16.68 12.57
N VAL A 296 -4.39 -17.93 12.49
CA VAL A 296 -5.50 -18.33 11.63
C VAL A 296 -6.19 -19.58 12.17
N GLU A 297 -7.52 -19.63 12.03
CA GLU A 297 -8.35 -20.78 12.37
C GLU A 297 -8.87 -21.49 11.10
N PRO A 298 -8.08 -22.36 10.43
CA PRO A 298 -8.55 -23.10 9.27
C PRO A 298 -9.73 -24.02 9.63
N THR A 299 -10.85 -23.84 8.92
CA THR A 299 -12.04 -24.70 9.01
C THR A 299 -12.05 -25.83 7.98
N ASP A 300 -11.18 -25.77 6.95
CA ASP A 300 -11.11 -26.78 5.89
C ASP A 300 -9.73 -27.50 5.88
N PRO A 301 -9.69 -28.83 5.68
CA PRO A 301 -8.45 -29.60 5.64
C PRO A 301 -7.43 -29.12 4.60
N ALA A 302 -7.87 -28.59 3.45
CA ALA A 302 -6.96 -28.09 2.42
C ALA A 302 -6.25 -26.82 2.90
N THR A 303 -6.96 -25.91 3.57
CA THR A 303 -6.38 -24.69 4.13
C THR A 303 -5.44 -25.01 5.29
N TYR A 304 -5.83 -25.94 6.18
CA TYR A 304 -4.94 -26.46 7.22
C TYR A 304 -3.64 -27.05 6.64
N HIS A 305 -3.74 -27.82 5.56
CA HIS A 305 -2.57 -28.36 4.87
C HIS A 305 -1.67 -27.26 4.29
N ILE A 306 -2.25 -26.21 3.70
CA ILE A 306 -1.47 -25.06 3.21
C ILE A 306 -0.68 -24.42 4.36
N TYR A 307 -1.34 -24.13 5.49
CA TYR A 307 -0.70 -23.47 6.62
C TYR A 307 0.42 -24.29 7.23
N THR A 308 0.17 -25.58 7.50
CA THR A 308 1.14 -26.42 8.21
C THR A 308 2.25 -26.97 7.32
N LYS A 309 1.98 -27.27 6.03
CA LYS A 309 2.96 -27.92 5.14
C LYS A 309 3.63 -26.99 4.15
N LYS A 310 3.00 -25.87 3.77
CA LYS A 310 3.55 -24.94 2.78
C LYS A 310 4.04 -23.63 3.38
N LEU A 311 3.45 -23.22 4.50
CA LEU A 311 3.74 -21.94 5.15
C LEU A 311 4.40 -22.11 6.53
N ASN A 312 4.74 -23.34 6.92
CA ASN A 312 5.42 -23.68 8.17
C ASN A 312 4.73 -23.14 9.44
N GLY A 313 3.40 -22.99 9.40
CA GLY A 313 2.62 -22.63 10.57
C GLY A 313 2.62 -23.76 11.59
N THR A 314 2.65 -23.40 12.88
CA THR A 314 2.63 -24.34 14.00
C THR A 314 1.26 -24.37 14.63
N GLU A 315 0.73 -25.57 14.86
CA GLU A 315 -0.52 -25.76 15.60
C GLU A 315 -0.33 -25.41 17.07
N PHE A 316 -1.19 -24.54 17.61
CA PHE A 316 -1.08 -24.03 18.97
C PHE A 316 -2.15 -24.62 19.90
N THR A 317 -3.40 -24.60 19.47
CA THR A 317 -4.54 -25.16 20.21
C THR A 317 -5.61 -25.61 19.22
N SER A 318 -6.57 -26.38 19.72
CA SER A 318 -7.75 -26.78 18.95
C SER A 318 -9.00 -26.87 19.81
N VAL A 319 -10.15 -26.91 19.14
CA VAL A 319 -11.47 -27.21 19.70
C VAL A 319 -12.11 -28.29 18.84
N TYR A 320 -12.42 -29.42 19.46
CA TYR A 320 -13.16 -30.50 18.82
C TYR A 320 -14.67 -30.21 18.91
N LEU A 321 -15.30 -29.97 17.76
CA LEU A 321 -16.65 -29.40 17.68
C LEU A 321 -17.73 -30.26 18.35
N PRO A 322 -17.73 -31.61 18.27
CA PRO A 322 -18.72 -32.43 18.97
C PRO A 322 -18.73 -32.28 20.50
N THR A 323 -17.64 -31.77 21.08
CA THR A 323 -17.53 -31.52 22.52
C THR A 323 -17.80 -30.06 22.91
N PHE A 324 -18.00 -29.19 21.93
CA PHE A 324 -18.29 -27.77 22.17
C PHE A 324 -19.68 -27.60 22.80
N VAL A 325 -19.75 -26.78 23.83
CA VAL A 325 -21.00 -26.40 24.52
C VAL A 325 -21.12 -24.89 24.40
N SER A 326 -22.20 -24.42 23.76
CA SER A 326 -22.46 -22.99 23.59
C SER A 326 -22.81 -22.32 24.92
N SER A 327 -22.85 -20.99 24.92
CA SER A 327 -23.14 -20.17 26.11
C SER A 327 -24.51 -20.46 26.75
N ASP A 328 -25.47 -20.96 25.98
CA ASP A 328 -26.81 -21.40 26.40
C ASP A 328 -26.87 -22.88 26.85
N GLY A 329 -25.75 -23.60 26.84
CA GLY A 329 -25.65 -25.00 27.25
C GLY A 329 -25.98 -26.02 26.15
N GLN A 330 -26.27 -25.60 24.92
CA GLN A 330 -26.53 -26.50 23.79
C GLN A 330 -25.24 -27.10 23.21
N ARG A 331 -25.38 -28.17 22.43
CA ARG A 331 -24.29 -28.82 21.67
C ARG A 331 -24.57 -28.79 20.17
N PRO A 332 -24.46 -27.62 19.52
CA PRO A 332 -24.90 -27.43 18.13
C PRO A 332 -24.12 -28.28 17.11
N PHE A 333 -22.94 -28.77 17.48
CA PHE A 333 -22.05 -29.55 16.62
C PHE A 333 -21.88 -31.02 17.04
N GLU A 334 -22.78 -31.56 17.86
CA GLU A 334 -22.69 -32.96 18.36
C GLU A 334 -22.56 -34.00 17.22
N HIS A 335 -23.06 -33.69 16.03
CA HIS A 335 -23.03 -34.56 14.85
C HIS A 335 -22.06 -34.09 13.76
N PHE A 336 -21.19 -33.13 14.06
CA PHE A 336 -20.22 -32.58 13.12
C PHE A 336 -18.81 -32.93 13.54
N ASP A 337 -18.30 -34.07 13.04
CA ASP A 337 -16.98 -34.61 13.38
C ASP A 337 -15.85 -33.78 12.72
N ALA A 338 -15.58 -32.63 13.32
CA ALA A 338 -14.58 -31.69 12.86
C ALA A 338 -13.87 -31.03 14.05
N GLU A 339 -12.68 -30.50 13.78
CA GLU A 339 -11.83 -29.83 14.75
C GLU A 339 -11.39 -28.50 14.17
N ILE A 340 -11.63 -27.41 14.91
CA ILE A 340 -11.09 -26.09 14.56
C ILE A 340 -9.77 -25.93 15.30
N LYS A 341 -8.71 -25.70 14.53
CA LYS A 341 -7.34 -25.57 15.02
C LYS A 341 -6.92 -24.12 14.89
N LEU A 342 -6.10 -23.63 15.80
CA LEU A 342 -5.43 -22.35 15.68
C LEU A 342 -3.97 -22.58 15.29
N ILE A 343 -3.58 -21.98 14.18
CA ILE A 343 -2.22 -22.03 13.65
C ILE A 343 -1.55 -20.69 13.91
N VAL A 344 -0.32 -20.72 14.41
CA VAL A 344 0.52 -19.55 14.65
C VAL A 344 1.68 -19.55 13.65
N PHE A 345 2.00 -18.38 13.11
CA PHE A 345 3.20 -18.10 12.35
C PHE A 345 4.11 -17.17 13.14
N ASP A 346 5.41 -17.46 13.14
CA ASP A 346 6.44 -16.51 13.54
C ASP A 346 6.89 -15.74 12.28
N LEU A 347 6.87 -14.41 12.34
CA LEU A 347 7.20 -13.54 11.21
C LEU A 347 8.64 -13.00 11.28
N GLN A 348 9.43 -13.39 12.29
CA GLN A 348 10.79 -12.89 12.53
C GLN A 348 11.91 -13.74 11.95
#